data_AF-A0A7Y8EZZ2-F1
#
_entry.id   AF-A0A7Y8EZZ2-F1
#
_cell.length_a   1.000
_cell.length_b   1.000
_cell.length_c   1.000
_cell.angle_alpha   90.00
_cell.angle_beta   90.00
_cell.angle_gamma   90.00
#
_symmetry.space_group_name_H-M   'P 1'
#
loop_
_entity.id
_entity.type
_entity.pdbx_description
1 polymer ?
#
loop_
_entity_poly.entity_id
_entity_poly.type
_entity_poly.pdbx_seq_one_letter_code
_entity_poly.pdbx_strand_id
1 'polypeptide(L)'
;VPFEAVRGKENYNPDNIRRNLMFGTPDEIIAKLLDYEAAGVDQYCLGLTFNLPFELQKQTLRLFIDEVMPVFAERERVKRRETVAG
;
A
#
# COMPACT_ATOMS: atom_id res chain seq x y z
N VAL A 1 -7.58 11.47 -20.01
CA VAL A 1 -8.81 10.85 -20.55
C VAL A 1 -10.00 11.47 -19.82
N PRO A 2 -11.04 11.96 -20.51
CA PRO A 2 -12.22 12.53 -19.85
C PRO A 2 -12.98 11.48 -19.04
N PHE A 3 -13.48 11.84 -17.86
CA PHE A 3 -14.25 10.93 -16.98
C PHE A 3 -15.46 10.30 -17.69
N GLU A 4 -16.15 11.08 -18.54
CA GLU A 4 -17.27 10.62 -19.37
C GLU A 4 -16.89 9.45 -20.30
N ALA A 5 -15.64 9.34 -20.73
CA ALA A 5 -15.19 8.29 -21.65
C ALA A 5 -14.87 6.94 -20.96
N VAL A 6 -14.87 6.90 -19.63
CA VAL A 6 -14.56 5.70 -18.83
C VAL A 6 -15.70 5.31 -17.87
N ARG A 7 -16.76 6.11 -17.82
CA ARG A 7 -17.98 5.89 -17.04
C ARG A 7 -18.64 4.58 -17.52
N GLY A 8 -18.65 3.54 -16.66
CA GLY A 8 -19.29 2.24 -16.94
C GLY A 8 -18.35 1.06 -17.18
N LYS A 9 -17.03 1.27 -17.23
CA LYS A 9 -16.06 0.16 -17.13
C LYS A 9 -15.89 -0.21 -15.66
N GLU A 10 -16.08 -1.48 -15.28
CA GLU A 10 -15.97 -1.96 -13.89
C GLU A 10 -14.66 -1.55 -13.19
N ASN A 11 -13.58 -1.39 -13.96
CA ASN A 11 -12.27 -0.93 -13.50
C ASN A 11 -12.25 0.51 -12.98
N TYR A 12 -13.29 1.32 -13.26
CA TYR A 12 -13.43 2.70 -12.80
C TYR A 12 -14.55 2.88 -11.76
N ASN A 13 -15.14 1.78 -11.28
CA ASN A 13 -16.00 1.83 -10.11
C ASN A 13 -15.16 2.26 -8.89
N PRO A 14 -15.54 3.32 -8.13
CA PRO A 14 -14.82 3.79 -6.95
C PRO A 14 -14.46 2.68 -5.95
N ASP A 15 -15.32 1.70 -5.75
CA ASP A 15 -15.08 0.59 -4.81
C ASP A 15 -13.98 -0.34 -5.31
N ASN A 16 -13.98 -0.64 -6.62
CA ASN A 16 -12.92 -1.44 -7.25
C ASN A 16 -11.58 -0.70 -7.26
N ILE A 17 -11.59 0.61 -7.48
CA ILE A 17 -10.40 1.47 -7.39
C ILE A 17 -9.86 1.43 -5.96
N ARG A 18 -10.71 1.63 -4.95
CA ARG A 18 -10.28 1.61 -3.54
C ARG A 18 -9.76 0.24 -3.14
N ARG A 19 -10.34 -0.85 -3.63
CA ARG A 19 -9.85 -2.21 -3.36
C ARG A 19 -8.51 -2.50 -4.02
N ASN A 20 -8.38 -2.17 -5.31
CA ASN A 20 -7.23 -2.59 -6.12
C ASN A 20 -6.02 -1.65 -6.01
N LEU A 21 -6.22 -0.39 -5.64
CA LEU A 21 -5.13 0.59 -5.47
C LEU A 21 -4.79 0.78 -3.99
N MET A 22 -3.57 1.26 -3.73
CA MET A 22 -3.11 1.59 -2.38
C MET A 22 -3.64 2.94 -1.91
N PHE A 23 -4.97 3.01 -1.79
CA PHE A 23 -5.68 4.10 -1.14
C PHE A 23 -6.35 3.60 0.14
N GLY A 24 -6.24 4.38 1.20
CA GLY A 24 -6.87 4.06 2.48
C GLY A 24 -6.11 4.64 3.68
N THR A 25 -6.58 4.26 4.86
CA THR A 25 -5.90 4.46 6.15
C THR A 25 -4.69 3.52 6.27
N PRO A 26 -3.75 3.77 7.19
CA PRO A 26 -2.63 2.86 7.44
C PRO A 26 -3.07 1.40 7.63
N ASP A 27 -4.13 1.14 8.39
CA ASP A 27 -4.66 -0.21 8.62
C ASP A 27 -5.13 -0.89 7.32
N GLU A 28 -5.85 -0.15 6.46
CA GLU A 28 -6.30 -0.65 5.17
C GLU A 28 -5.11 -0.96 4.25
N ILE A 29 -4.04 -0.15 4.31
CA ILE A 29 -2.81 -0.39 3.53
C ILE A 29 -2.05 -1.60 4.08
N ILE A 30 -1.94 -1.76 5.40
CA ILE A 30 -1.30 -2.91 6.03
C ILE A 30 -2.01 -4.20 5.62
N ALA A 31 -3.35 -4.24 5.69
CA ALA A 31 -4.13 -5.41 5.28
C ALA A 31 -3.82 -5.82 3.83
N LYS A 32 -3.80 -4.85 2.91
CA LYS A 32 -3.49 -5.10 1.49
C LYS A 32 -2.05 -5.58 1.27
N LEU A 33 -1.08 -5.01 1.99
CA LEU A 33 0.32 -5.42 1.90
C LEU A 33 0.55 -6.80 2.50
N LEU A 34 -0.23 -7.19 3.51
CA LEU A 34 -0.23 -8.57 4.03
C LEU A 34 -0.76 -9.57 2.99
N ASP A 35 -1.77 -9.19 2.20
CA ASP A 35 -2.22 -10.03 1.08
C ASP A 35 -1.11 -10.20 0.03
N TYR A 36 -0.34 -9.15 -0.25
CA TYR A 36 0.82 -9.23 -1.15
C TYR A 36 1.92 -10.14 -0.57
N GLU A 37 2.25 -9.99 0.71
CA GLU A 37 3.21 -10.85 1.41
C GLU A 37 2.77 -12.33 1.36
N ALA A 38 1.48 -12.61 1.61
CA ALA A 38 0.91 -13.95 1.53
C ALA A 38 0.94 -14.53 0.11
N ALA A 39 0.86 -13.69 -0.91
CA ALA A 39 1.02 -14.06 -2.31
C ALA A 39 2.50 -14.28 -2.73
N GLY A 40 3.45 -14.07 -1.82
CA GLY A 40 4.89 -14.26 -2.07
C GLY A 40 5.61 -13.01 -2.59
N VAL A 41 5.00 -11.83 -2.52
CA VAL A 41 5.67 -10.57 -2.83
C VAL A 41 6.60 -10.20 -1.67
N ASP A 42 7.87 -9.91 -1.99
CA ASP A 42 8.91 -9.56 -1.03
C ASP A 42 9.23 -8.06 -0.99
N GLN A 43 8.87 -7.33 -2.05
CA GLN A 43 9.15 -5.90 -2.19
C GLN A 43 7.93 -5.13 -2.66
N TYR A 44 7.65 -4.01 -1.97
CA TYR A 44 6.64 -3.05 -2.37
C TYR A 44 7.26 -1.68 -2.61
N CYS A 45 6.97 -1.08 -3.76
CA CYS A 45 7.38 0.27 -4.10
C CYS A 45 6.22 1.25 -3.93
N LEU A 46 6.34 2.19 -3.00
CA LEU A 46 5.36 3.26 -2.83
C LEU A 46 5.48 4.30 -3.95
N GLY A 47 4.54 4.26 -4.89
CA GLY A 47 4.38 5.32 -5.89
C GLY A 47 3.66 6.53 -5.29
N LEU A 48 4.40 7.59 -4.96
CA LEU A 48 3.79 8.88 -4.62
C LEU A 48 3.16 9.45 -5.89
N THR A 49 1.83 9.53 -5.90
CA THR A 49 1.05 9.87 -7.09
C THR A 49 1.53 11.15 -7.74
N PHE A 50 1.76 11.07 -9.05
CA PHE A 50 1.96 12.22 -9.93
C PHE A 50 0.81 13.21 -9.73
N ASN A 51 1.15 14.50 -9.59
CA ASN A 51 0.21 15.62 -9.50
C ASN A 51 -0.41 15.94 -8.11
N LEU A 52 0.10 15.37 -7.01
CA LEU A 52 -0.24 15.87 -5.66
C LEU A 52 0.66 17.05 -5.24
N PRO A 53 0.15 18.00 -4.45
CA PRO A 53 0.98 19.03 -3.82
C PRO A 53 2.10 18.41 -2.98
N PHE A 54 3.27 19.05 -2.95
CA PHE A 54 4.46 18.55 -2.26
C PHE A 54 4.22 18.25 -0.77
N GLU A 55 3.48 19.11 -0.06
CA GLU A 55 3.18 18.88 1.36
C GLU A 55 2.33 17.63 1.57
N LEU A 56 1.40 17.32 0.66
CA LEU A 56 0.60 16.11 0.75
C LEU A 56 1.45 14.87 0.46
N GLN A 57 2.40 14.95 -0.48
CA GLN A 57 3.37 13.86 -0.70
C GLN A 57 4.20 13.58 0.56
N LYS A 58 4.68 14.63 1.25
CA LYS A 58 5.40 14.50 2.51
C LYS A 58 4.55 13.89 3.61
N GLN A 59 3.29 14.29 3.73
CA GLN A 59 2.36 13.72 4.69
C GLN A 59 2.12 12.23 4.43
N THR A 60 1.89 11.83 3.18
CA THR A 60 1.74 10.41 2.80
C THR A 60 3.00 9.61 3.16
N LEU A 61 4.18 10.14 2.82
CA LEU A 61 5.44 9.47 3.15
C LEU A 61 5.65 9.35 4.66
N ARG A 62 5.35 10.41 5.42
CA ARG A 62 5.42 10.44 6.88
C ARG A 62 4.53 9.37 7.49
N LEU A 63 3.26 9.32 7.09
CA LEU A 63 2.30 8.31 7.56
C LEU A 63 2.76 6.89 7.23
N PHE A 64 3.27 6.67 6.02
CA PHE A 64 3.76 5.35 5.62
C PHE A 64 4.96 4.90 6.47
N ILE A 65 5.90 5.81 6.73
CA ILE A 65 7.07 5.55 7.58
C ILE A 65 6.68 5.29 9.03
N ASP A 66 5.81 6.13 9.59
CA ASP A 66 5.52 6.10 11.02
C ASP A 66 4.53 4.97 11.39
N GLU A 67 3.56 4.66 10.52
CA GLU A 67 2.45 3.74 10.84
C GLU A 67 2.53 2.39 10.12
N VAL A 68 3.04 2.35 8.87
CA VAL A 68 3.01 1.13 8.04
C VAL A 68 4.32 0.35 8.14
N MET A 69 5.45 1.01 7.93
CA MET A 69 6.77 0.35 7.92
C MET A 69 7.11 -0.43 9.20
N PRO A 70 6.76 0.02 10.43
CA PRO A 70 7.12 -0.71 11.65
C PRO A 70 6.49 -2.11 11.72
N VAL A 71 5.29 -2.29 11.18
CA VAL A 71 4.60 -3.58 11.16
C VAL A 71 5.41 -4.60 10.35
N PHE A 72 5.87 -4.22 9.16
CA PHE A 72 6.66 -5.12 8.30
C PHE A 72 8.09 -5.28 8.83
N ALA A 73 8.69 -4.24 9.41
CA ALA A 73 10.02 -4.33 10.02
C ALA A 73 10.05 -5.34 11.18
N GLU A 74 9.02 -5.34 12.04
CA GLU A 74 8.90 -6.29 13.14
C GLU A 74 8.70 -7.72 12.63
N ARG A 75 7.83 -7.91 11.64
CA ARG A 75 7.60 -9.23 11.02
C ARG A 75 8.88 -9.79 10.40
N GLU A 76 9.62 -8.98 9.65
CA GLU A 76 10.91 -9.39 9.08
C GLU A 76 11.95 -9.73 10.16
N ARG A 77 11.92 -9.02 11.30
CA ARG A 77 12.76 -9.36 12.46
C ARG A 77 12.38 -10.72 13.05
N VAL A 78 11.10 -11.02 13.17
CA VAL A 78 10.59 -12.31 13.67
C VAL A 78 10.97 -13.45 12.71
N LYS A 79 10.67 -13.33 11.41
CA LYS A 79 11.03 -14.34 10.40
C LYS A 79 12.53 -14.66 10.40
N ARG A 80 13.39 -13.63 10.52
CA ARG A 80 14.84 -13.82 10.61
C ARG A 80 15.26 -14.59 11.85
N ARG A 81 14.62 -14.38 13.00
CA ARG A 81 14.92 -15.12 14.24
C ARG A 81 14.54 -16.59 14.13
N GLU A 82 13.36 -16.86 13.58
CA GLU A 82 12.87 -18.23 13.37
C GLU A 82 13.79 -19.00 12.41
N THR A 83 14.26 -18.34 11.35
CA THR A 83 15.17 -18.94 10.37
C THR A 83 16.55 -19.27 10.95
N VAL A 84 17.03 -18.50 11.94
CA VAL A 84 18.33 -18.74 12.61
C VAL A 84 18.22 -19.80 13.72
N ALA A 85 17.03 -20.02 14.26
CA ALA A 85 16.78 -20.93 15.37
C ALA A 85 16.46 -22.38 14.94
N GLY A 86 16.21 -22.63 13.65
CA GLY A 86 15.96 -23.95 13.07
C GLY A 86 17.17 -24.48 12.32
#